data_AF-A0A9P1H8H0-F1
#
_entry.id   AF-A0A9P1H8H0-F1
#
_cell.length_a   1.000
_cell.length_b   1.000
_cell.length_c   1.000
_cell.angle_alpha   90.00
_cell.angle_beta   90.00
_cell.angle_gamma   90.00
#
_symmetry.space_group_name_H-M   'P 1'
#
loop_
_entity.id
_entity.type
_entity.pdbx_description
1 polymer ?
#
loop_
_entity_poly.entity_id
_entity_poly.type
_entity_poly.pdbx_seq_one_letter_code
_entity_poly.pdbx_strand_id
1 'polypeptide(L)'
;MGSVVYPNQWVGFKLPSGAVKVIQTIPNTIISLGKYGSFPSNLVIHRPFHLTYEVQDKRPDESFCRLRVVSAEELRADILAEVPTKDGVVGAEIDEEEANAAIALAASAVAYDDAAALAASATTDKVVRQTLTSDEIEALKRDGASAGKDLIAKLLSSHTALDEKTAYSLEKYKLLKTRKYIRRFEVLPLDTPYSLTGFSRKRTA
;
A
#
# COMPACT_ATOMS: atom_id res chain seq x y z
N MET A 1 23.58 5.60 -17.12
CA MET A 1 22.81 5.61 -15.86
C MET A 1 22.97 4.26 -15.19
N GLY A 2 23.26 4.21 -13.89
CA GLY A 2 23.55 2.96 -13.20
C GLY A 2 22.35 2.02 -13.27
N SER A 3 22.49 0.88 -13.95
CA SER A 3 21.43 -0.15 -14.01
C SER A 3 21.29 -0.89 -12.68
N VAL A 4 22.22 -0.71 -11.76
CA VAL A 4 22.43 -1.54 -10.57
C VAL A 4 22.80 -0.64 -9.38
N VAL A 5 22.36 -1.04 -8.18
CA VAL A 5 22.73 -0.39 -6.92
C VAL A 5 24.19 -0.64 -6.58
N TYR A 6 24.98 0.43 -6.45
CA TYR A 6 26.37 0.35 -6.00
C TYR A 6 26.50 0.55 -4.49
N PRO A 7 27.54 -0.03 -3.86
CA PRO A 7 27.83 0.23 -2.45
C PRO A 7 28.13 1.72 -2.21
N ASN A 8 27.78 2.22 -1.02
CA ASN A 8 27.92 3.61 -0.58
C ASN A 8 27.14 4.65 -1.41
N GLN A 9 26.27 4.21 -2.31
CA GLN A 9 25.41 5.07 -3.10
C GLN A 9 24.15 5.45 -2.30
N TRP A 10 23.67 6.67 -2.53
CA TRP A 10 22.36 7.11 -2.05
C TRP A 10 21.25 6.55 -2.92
N VAL A 11 20.26 5.92 -2.29
CA VAL A 11 19.17 5.23 -2.99
C VAL A 11 17.84 5.63 -2.37
N GLY A 12 16.81 5.75 -3.21
CA GLY A 12 15.44 6.01 -2.79
C GLY A 12 14.69 4.71 -2.55
N PHE A 13 14.08 4.55 -1.39
CA PHE A 13 13.17 3.46 -1.07
C PHE A 13 11.74 3.97 -1.14
N LYS A 14 11.01 3.61 -2.19
CA LYS A 14 9.58 3.94 -2.33
C LYS A 14 8.75 2.93 -1.55
N LEU A 15 8.01 3.46 -0.60
CA LEU A 15 7.13 2.69 0.26
C LEU A 15 5.76 2.55 -0.42
N PRO A 16 4.95 1.54 -0.08
CA PRO A 16 3.59 1.39 -0.57
C PRO A 16 2.73 2.61 -0.21
N SER A 17 3.07 3.31 0.87
CA SER A 17 2.43 4.58 1.24
C SER A 17 2.66 5.70 0.23
N GLY A 18 3.54 5.54 -0.76
CA GLY A 18 3.92 6.57 -1.74
C GLY A 18 5.04 7.51 -1.26
N ALA A 19 5.44 7.38 0.02
CA ALA A 19 6.58 8.12 0.54
C ALA A 19 7.88 7.51 0.01
N VAL A 20 8.87 8.35 -0.27
CA VAL A 20 10.22 7.93 -0.65
C VAL A 20 11.18 8.24 0.48
N LYS A 21 11.87 7.22 1.00
CA LYS A 21 12.94 7.38 2.00
C LYS A 21 14.30 7.30 1.32
N VAL A 22 15.11 8.32 1.50
CA VAL A 22 16.47 8.37 0.93
C VAL A 22 17.44 7.84 1.97
N ILE A 23 18.15 6.75 1.66
CA ILE A 23 19.09 6.08 2.58
C ILE A 23 20.37 5.72 1.80
N GLN A 24 21.52 5.84 2.45
CA GLN A 24 22.80 5.41 1.91
C GLN A 24 22.99 3.89 2.06
N THR A 25 23.36 3.21 0.97
CA THR A 25 23.54 1.75 0.93
C THR A 25 24.97 1.35 1.33
N ILE A 26 25.28 1.45 2.62
CA ILE A 26 26.61 1.05 3.14
C ILE A 26 26.67 -0.49 3.25
N PRO A 27 27.69 -1.17 2.71
CA PRO A 27 27.85 -2.62 2.86
C PRO A 27 27.91 -3.07 4.33
N ASN A 28 27.40 -4.28 4.61
CA ASN A 28 27.38 -4.90 5.95
C ASN A 28 26.64 -4.09 7.02
N THR A 29 25.68 -3.27 6.61
CA THR A 29 24.84 -2.49 7.53
C THR A 29 23.39 -2.96 7.48
N ILE A 30 22.62 -2.62 8.51
CA ILE A 30 21.19 -2.93 8.59
C ILE A 30 20.42 -1.66 8.22
N ILE A 31 19.57 -1.76 7.20
CA ILE A 31 18.66 -0.69 6.81
C ILE A 31 17.32 -0.97 7.47
N SER A 32 16.83 -0.02 8.27
CA SER A 32 15.52 -0.10 8.92
C SER A 32 14.52 0.80 8.19
N LEU A 33 13.42 0.21 7.71
CA LEU A 33 12.32 0.95 7.07
C LEU A 33 11.17 1.22 8.05
N GLY A 34 11.41 1.15 9.37
CA GLY A 34 10.39 1.36 10.40
C GLY A 34 9.37 0.22 10.41
N LYS A 35 8.08 0.53 10.19
CA LYS A 35 6.98 -0.45 10.16
C LYS A 35 7.21 -1.61 9.19
N TYR A 36 7.96 -1.38 8.13
CA TYR A 36 8.19 -2.37 7.07
C TYR A 36 9.27 -3.40 7.43
N GLY A 37 9.97 -3.21 8.56
CA GLY A 37 11.01 -4.11 9.06
C GLY A 37 12.42 -3.60 8.81
N SER A 38 13.38 -4.44 9.12
CA SER A 38 14.82 -4.15 9.02
C SER A 38 15.52 -5.29 8.29
N PHE A 39 16.32 -4.96 7.29
CA PHE A 39 17.02 -5.94 6.46
C PHE A 39 18.49 -5.53 6.23
N PRO A 40 19.37 -6.48 5.92
CA PRO A 40 20.77 -6.18 5.63
C PRO A 40 20.90 -5.53 4.25
N SER A 41 21.68 -4.45 4.18
CA SER A 41 21.92 -3.66 2.96
C SER A 41 22.45 -4.51 1.80
N ASN A 42 23.23 -5.55 2.10
CA ASN A 42 23.83 -6.48 1.14
C ASN A 42 22.80 -7.15 0.20
N LEU A 43 21.54 -7.28 0.61
CA LEU A 43 20.51 -7.90 -0.23
C LEU A 43 20.04 -6.99 -1.37
N VAL A 44 20.28 -5.68 -1.26
CA VAL A 44 19.89 -4.67 -2.25
C VAL A 44 21.07 -4.22 -3.10
N ILE A 45 22.29 -4.30 -2.56
CA ILE A 45 23.52 -4.00 -3.30
C ILE A 45 23.68 -4.99 -4.47
N HIS A 46 24.18 -4.51 -5.62
CA HIS A 46 24.32 -5.28 -6.85
C HIS A 46 23.02 -5.84 -7.44
N ARG A 47 21.86 -5.28 -7.05
CA ARG A 47 20.57 -5.58 -7.66
C ARG A 47 20.13 -4.43 -8.58
N PRO A 48 19.35 -4.73 -9.63
CA PRO A 48 18.85 -3.69 -10.51
C PRO A 48 17.83 -2.79 -9.80
N PHE A 49 17.74 -1.55 -10.25
CA PHE A 49 16.71 -0.61 -9.80
C PHE A 49 15.31 -1.06 -10.29
N HIS A 50 14.26 -0.49 -9.70
CA HIS A 50 12.84 -0.78 -9.98
C HIS A 50 12.39 -2.20 -9.60
N LEU A 51 13.19 -2.91 -8.80
CA LEU A 51 12.76 -4.15 -8.18
C LEU A 51 11.89 -3.88 -6.95
N THR A 52 10.77 -4.60 -6.89
CA THR A 52 9.91 -4.63 -5.71
C THR A 52 10.33 -5.79 -4.81
N TYR A 53 10.64 -5.47 -3.57
CA TYR A 53 10.99 -6.42 -2.54
C TYR A 53 9.85 -6.56 -1.54
N GLU A 54 9.59 -7.79 -1.13
CA GLU A 54 8.72 -8.14 -0.02
C GLU A 54 9.59 -8.55 1.17
N VAL A 55 9.40 -7.87 2.30
CA VAL A 55 10.14 -8.17 3.53
C VAL A 55 9.52 -9.41 4.18
N GLN A 56 10.29 -10.50 4.22
CA GLN A 56 9.95 -11.74 4.91
C GLN A 56 10.37 -11.71 6.37
N ASP A 57 9.68 -12.49 7.21
CA ASP A 57 9.97 -12.51 8.64
C ASP A 57 11.24 -13.26 8.99
N LYS A 58 11.71 -13.01 10.20
CA LYS A 58 12.84 -13.68 10.83
C LYS A 58 12.48 -15.15 11.05
N ARG A 59 13.37 -16.06 10.66
CA ARG A 59 13.34 -17.42 11.20
C ARG A 59 13.82 -17.37 12.65
N PRO A 60 13.41 -18.32 13.51
CA PRO A 60 13.89 -18.36 14.90
C PRO A 60 15.43 -18.40 14.99
N ASP A 61 16.11 -18.94 13.98
CA ASP A 61 17.58 -19.01 13.90
C ASP A 61 18.26 -17.74 13.32
N GLU A 62 17.53 -16.75 12.80
CA GLU A 62 18.11 -15.59 12.12
C GLU A 62 17.62 -14.26 12.67
N SER A 63 18.54 -13.34 12.98
CA SER A 63 18.20 -12.03 13.54
C SER A 63 17.65 -11.02 12.52
N PHE A 64 17.68 -11.33 11.23
CA PHE A 64 17.39 -10.39 10.14
C PHE A 64 16.17 -10.80 9.31
N CYS A 65 15.42 -9.81 8.80
CA CYS A 65 14.35 -10.06 7.84
C CYS A 65 14.96 -10.41 6.48
N ARG A 66 14.43 -11.45 5.84
CA ARG A 66 14.84 -11.83 4.47
C ARG A 66 14.09 -10.96 3.45
N LEU A 67 14.67 -10.77 2.27
CA LEU A 67 13.99 -10.07 1.17
C LEU A 67 13.65 -11.08 0.08
N ARG A 68 12.36 -11.14 -0.28
CA ARG A 68 11.87 -11.85 -1.45
C ARG A 68 11.70 -10.84 -2.58
N VAL A 69 12.20 -11.17 -3.77
CA VAL A 69 11.87 -10.38 -4.97
C VAL A 69 10.49 -10.77 -5.42
N VAL A 70 9.59 -9.79 -5.55
CA VAL A 70 8.25 -10.00 -6.12
C VAL A 70 8.36 -9.73 -7.62
N SER A 71 7.99 -10.71 -8.43
CA SER A 71 7.99 -10.54 -9.89
C SER A 71 6.87 -9.60 -10.32
N ALA A 72 7.04 -8.98 -11.50
CA ALA A 72 6.00 -8.14 -12.09
C ALA A 72 4.71 -8.93 -12.37
N GLU A 73 4.79 -10.24 -12.56
CA GLU A 73 3.64 -11.11 -12.77
C GLU A 73 2.76 -11.20 -11.53
N GLU A 74 3.35 -11.35 -10.33
CA GLU A 74 2.58 -11.35 -9.08
C GLU A 74 1.94 -10.00 -8.80
N LEU A 75 2.64 -8.89 -9.11
CA LEU A 75 2.09 -7.55 -8.97
C LEU A 75 0.91 -7.33 -9.93
N ARG A 76 1.05 -7.78 -11.18
CA ARG A 76 -0.02 -7.70 -12.19
C ARG A 76 -1.18 -8.62 -11.82
N ALA A 77 -0.92 -9.80 -11.29
CA ALA A 77 -1.97 -10.72 -10.84
C ALA A 77 -2.74 -10.16 -9.65
N ASP A 78 -2.06 -9.52 -8.69
CA ASP A 78 -2.72 -8.83 -7.59
C ASP A 78 -3.68 -7.75 -8.12
N ILE A 79 -3.28 -6.98 -9.15
CA ILE A 79 -4.13 -5.93 -9.77
C ILE A 79 -5.22 -6.51 -10.69
N LEU A 80 -4.93 -7.56 -11.46
CA LEU A 80 -5.85 -8.13 -12.46
C LEU A 80 -6.90 -9.04 -11.82
N ALA A 81 -6.54 -9.79 -10.76
CA ALA A 81 -7.52 -10.52 -9.96
C ALA A 81 -8.54 -9.60 -9.28
N GLU A 82 -8.28 -8.29 -9.26
CA GLU A 82 -9.14 -7.24 -8.73
C GLU A 82 -10.05 -6.60 -9.79
N VAL A 83 -9.86 -6.87 -11.09
CA VAL A 83 -10.83 -6.49 -12.13
C VAL A 83 -11.71 -7.70 -12.43
N PRO A 84 -12.94 -7.79 -11.90
CA PRO A 84 -13.87 -8.77 -12.42
C PRO A 84 -14.15 -8.40 -13.87
N THR A 85 -13.69 -9.21 -14.82
CA THR A 85 -14.13 -9.14 -16.22
C THR A 85 -15.61 -9.47 -16.26
N LYS A 86 -16.46 -8.47 -15.98
CA LYS A 86 -17.82 -8.42 -16.49
C LYS A 86 -17.76 -7.58 -17.75
N ASP A 87 -17.66 -8.30 -18.88
CA ASP A 87 -17.83 -7.87 -20.27
C ASP A 87 -17.01 -6.68 -20.76
N GLY A 88 -16.38 -6.87 -21.92
CA GLY A 88 -15.42 -5.94 -22.51
C GLY A 88 -15.96 -4.52 -22.65
N VAL A 89 -15.37 -3.60 -21.89
CA VAL A 89 -15.20 -2.22 -22.32
C VAL A 89 -13.73 -1.87 -22.14
N VAL A 90 -13.19 -1.37 -23.23
CA VAL A 90 -11.79 -1.06 -23.51
C VAL A 90 -11.23 -0.13 -22.44
N GLY A 91 -9.95 -0.32 -22.12
CA GLY A 91 -9.19 0.52 -21.21
C GLY A 91 -9.40 2.01 -21.50
N ALA A 92 -9.90 2.72 -20.49
CA ALA A 92 -9.82 4.16 -20.41
C ALA A 92 -8.71 4.47 -19.41
N GLU A 93 -7.63 5.07 -19.91
CA GLU A 93 -6.69 5.82 -19.08
C GLU A 93 -7.51 6.94 -18.43
N ILE A 94 -7.68 6.88 -17.11
CA ILE A 94 -8.33 7.95 -16.36
C ILE A 94 -7.22 8.91 -15.96
N ASP A 95 -7.16 10.05 -16.64
CA ASP A 95 -6.29 11.16 -16.26
C ASP A 95 -6.66 11.61 -14.84
N GLU A 96 -5.64 11.73 -13.98
CA GLU A 96 -5.80 12.04 -12.55
C GLU A 96 -6.49 13.40 -12.31
N GLU A 97 -6.58 14.26 -13.32
CA GLU A 97 -7.28 15.55 -13.28
C GLU A 97 -8.81 15.43 -13.47
N GLU A 98 -9.31 14.49 -14.29
CA GLU A 98 -10.76 14.28 -14.47
C GLU A 98 -11.38 13.61 -13.23
N ALA A 99 -10.64 12.73 -12.57
CA ALA A 99 -11.06 12.13 -11.30
C ALA A 99 -11.20 13.18 -10.18
N ASN A 100 -10.32 14.18 -10.14
CA ASN A 100 -10.39 15.26 -9.16
C ASN A 100 -11.46 16.31 -9.49
N ALA A 101 -11.71 16.59 -10.78
CA ALA A 101 -12.80 17.44 -11.22
C ALA A 101 -14.18 16.82 -10.90
N ALA A 102 -14.34 15.51 -11.06
CA ALA A 102 -15.56 14.79 -10.69
C ALA A 102 -15.81 14.81 -9.17
N ILE A 103 -14.75 14.76 -8.35
CA ILE A 103 -14.85 14.88 -6.88
C ILE A 103 -15.23 16.30 -6.46
N ALA A 104 -14.70 17.34 -7.13
CA ALA A 104 -15.04 18.73 -6.85
C ALA A 104 -16.47 19.08 -7.27
N LEU A 105 -16.95 18.55 -8.41
CA LEU A 105 -18.31 18.75 -8.89
C LEU A 105 -19.34 18.01 -8.01
N ALA A 106 -19.01 16.81 -7.52
CA ALA A 106 -19.81 16.10 -6.53
C ALA A 106 -19.83 16.81 -5.17
N ALA A 107 -18.76 17.51 -4.80
CA ALA A 107 -18.70 18.30 -3.58
C ALA A 107 -19.47 19.64 -3.69
N SER A 108 -19.56 20.24 -4.88
CA SER A 108 -20.33 21.48 -5.09
C SER A 108 -21.81 21.25 -5.38
N ALA A 109 -22.23 20.03 -5.72
CA ALA A 109 -23.64 19.68 -5.95
C ALA A 109 -24.44 19.44 -4.65
N VAL A 110 -23.84 19.66 -3.47
CA VAL A 110 -24.55 19.67 -2.18
C VAL A 110 -24.83 21.11 -1.77
N ALA A 111 -25.69 21.78 -2.52
CA ALA A 111 -26.35 23.01 -2.07
C ALA A 111 -27.73 23.13 -2.73
N TYR A 112 -28.74 22.86 -1.90
CA TYR A 112 -30.17 23.15 -2.03
C TYR A 112 -31.06 22.18 -2.84
N ASP A 113 -31.84 21.44 -2.03
CA ASP A 113 -33.21 20.97 -2.17
C ASP A 113 -33.64 20.27 -3.46
N ASP A 114 -33.95 18.96 -3.34
CA ASP A 114 -35.35 18.57 -3.52
C ASP A 114 -35.70 17.26 -2.78
N ALA A 115 -36.77 17.35 -2.01
CA ALA A 115 -37.28 16.33 -1.12
C ALA A 115 -38.15 15.31 -1.87
N ALA A 116 -37.58 14.25 -2.45
CA ALA A 116 -38.41 13.17 -3.04
C ALA A 116 -37.72 11.81 -3.31
N ALA A 117 -36.66 11.41 -2.59
CA ALA A 117 -36.14 10.04 -2.76
C ALA A 117 -35.56 9.45 -1.48
N LEU A 118 -36.29 8.47 -0.94
CA LEU A 118 -35.94 7.54 0.13
C LEU A 118 -35.89 8.09 1.56
N ALA A 119 -37.08 8.06 2.16
CA ALA A 119 -37.23 7.61 3.54
C ALA A 119 -36.55 6.23 3.73
N ALA A 120 -35.30 6.24 4.21
CA ALA A 120 -34.72 5.13 4.98
C ALA A 120 -34.50 5.66 6.41
N SER A 121 -35.39 5.22 7.29
CA SER A 121 -35.56 5.61 8.68
C SER A 121 -34.29 5.99 9.44
N ALA A 122 -34.42 7.06 10.24
CA ALA A 122 -33.63 7.28 11.44
C ALA A 122 -33.46 6.00 12.26
N THR A 123 -32.23 5.74 12.72
CA THR A 123 -31.84 5.57 14.14
C THR A 123 -30.49 4.84 14.22
N THR A 124 -29.56 5.44 14.96
CA THR A 124 -28.66 4.80 15.93
C THR A 124 -28.15 3.39 15.62
N ASP A 125 -26.86 3.24 15.33
CA ASP A 125 -25.98 2.51 16.24
C ASP A 125 -24.50 2.61 15.83
N LYS A 126 -23.64 2.57 16.84
CA LYS A 126 -22.23 2.15 16.71
C LYS A 126 -22.21 0.69 16.24
N VAL A 127 -22.65 0.42 15.01
CA VAL A 127 -22.52 -0.91 14.44
C VAL A 127 -21.03 -1.13 14.28
N VAL A 128 -20.47 -1.94 15.18
CA VAL A 128 -19.09 -2.38 15.14
C VAL A 128 -18.94 -3.22 13.86
N ARG A 129 -18.69 -2.53 12.73
CA ARG A 129 -18.55 -3.14 11.39
C ARG A 129 -17.33 -4.05 11.29
N GLN A 130 -16.40 -3.90 12.22
CA GLN A 130 -15.16 -4.66 12.32
C GLN A 130 -15.11 -5.32 13.69
N THR A 131 -15.24 -6.64 13.73
CA THR A 131 -15.32 -7.40 14.99
C THR A 131 -13.96 -7.59 15.68
N LEU A 132 -12.85 -7.40 14.96
CA LEU A 132 -11.50 -7.55 15.52
C LEU A 132 -11.09 -6.34 16.37
N THR A 133 -10.55 -6.62 17.55
CA THR A 133 -10.04 -5.60 18.47
C THR A 133 -8.70 -5.03 18.00
N SER A 134 -8.31 -3.86 18.52
CA SER A 134 -7.00 -3.26 18.20
C SER A 134 -5.85 -4.20 18.59
N ASP A 135 -5.97 -4.86 19.75
CA ASP A 135 -4.93 -5.72 20.31
C ASP A 135 -4.72 -6.97 19.45
N GLU A 136 -5.80 -7.56 18.95
CA GLU A 136 -5.74 -8.67 17.99
C GLU A 136 -5.07 -8.25 16.67
N ILE A 137 -5.34 -7.04 16.19
CA ILE A 137 -4.71 -6.51 14.98
C ILE A 137 -3.22 -6.25 15.21
N GLU A 138 -2.82 -5.86 16.42
CA GLU A 138 -1.41 -5.72 16.78
C GLU A 138 -0.70 -7.07 16.92
N ALA A 139 -1.39 -8.08 17.45
CA ALA A 139 -0.89 -9.46 17.46
C ALA A 139 -0.67 -9.97 16.04
N LEU A 140 -1.65 -9.82 15.15
CA LEU A 140 -1.55 -10.22 13.74
C LEU A 140 -0.51 -9.42 12.95
N LYS A 141 -0.15 -8.22 13.40
CA LYS A 141 0.97 -7.46 12.82
C LYS A 141 2.33 -7.95 13.35
N ARG A 142 2.38 -8.49 14.56
CA ARG A 142 3.60 -9.07 15.11
C ARG A 142 3.90 -10.41 14.47
N ASP A 143 2.87 -11.20 14.21
CA ASP A 143 2.98 -12.39 13.37
C ASP A 143 3.40 -11.95 11.95
N GLY A 144 4.37 -12.64 11.36
CA GLY A 144 5.29 -12.15 10.33
C GLY A 144 4.76 -11.69 8.97
N ALA A 145 5.63 -11.74 7.96
CA ALA A 145 5.38 -11.22 6.62
C ALA A 145 4.19 -11.86 5.86
N SER A 146 3.97 -13.15 6.04
CA SER A 146 2.79 -13.84 5.50
C SER A 146 1.49 -13.33 6.15
N ALA A 147 1.58 -12.80 7.37
CA ALA A 147 0.44 -12.25 8.08
C ALA A 147 -0.14 -11.02 7.39
N GLY A 148 0.59 -10.34 6.47
CA GLY A 148 0.02 -9.22 5.72
C GLY A 148 -1.19 -9.63 4.90
N LYS A 149 -1.08 -10.72 4.13
CA LYS A 149 -2.18 -11.27 3.32
C LYS A 149 -3.23 -11.94 4.20
N ASP A 150 -2.80 -12.70 5.21
CA ASP A 150 -3.71 -13.40 6.12
C ASP A 150 -4.55 -12.43 6.99
N LEU A 151 -3.95 -11.31 7.40
CA LEU A 151 -4.63 -10.24 8.14
C LEU A 151 -5.68 -9.57 7.27
N ILE A 152 -5.40 -9.33 5.99
CA ILE A 152 -6.40 -8.76 5.05
C ILE A 152 -7.56 -9.73 4.87
N ALA A 153 -7.29 -11.03 4.69
CA ALA A 153 -8.32 -12.05 4.60
C ALA A 153 -9.18 -12.12 5.88
N LYS A 154 -8.54 -12.10 7.05
CA LYS A 154 -9.23 -12.10 8.35
C LYS A 154 -10.04 -10.82 8.57
N LEU A 155 -9.52 -9.67 8.17
CA LEU A 155 -10.27 -8.40 8.21
C LEU A 155 -11.48 -8.40 7.27
N LEU A 156 -11.38 -9.09 6.14
CA LEU A 156 -12.47 -9.21 5.18
C LEU A 156 -13.56 -10.15 5.71
N SER A 157 -13.18 -11.30 6.28
CA SER A 157 -14.13 -12.24 6.91
C SER A 157 -14.82 -11.67 8.14
N SER A 158 -14.13 -10.81 8.89
CA SER A 158 -14.65 -10.17 10.10
C SER A 158 -15.51 -8.92 9.83
N HIS A 159 -15.75 -8.57 8.56
CA HIS A 159 -16.53 -7.38 8.20
C HIS A 159 -18.01 -7.75 8.01
N THR A 160 -18.89 -7.32 8.93
CA THR A 160 -20.31 -7.74 8.96
C THR A 160 -21.16 -7.13 7.86
N ALA A 161 -20.87 -5.89 7.44
CA ALA A 161 -21.60 -5.18 6.39
C ALA A 161 -20.84 -5.25 5.04
N LEU A 162 -20.27 -6.41 4.71
CA LEU A 162 -19.56 -6.59 3.43
C LEU A 162 -20.55 -6.67 2.27
N ASP A 163 -21.66 -7.37 2.46
CA ASP A 163 -22.67 -7.64 1.42
C ASP A 163 -23.46 -6.39 1.00
N GLU A 164 -23.51 -5.37 1.86
CA GLU A 164 -24.15 -4.08 1.56
C GLU A 164 -23.28 -3.19 0.65
N LYS A 165 -22.01 -3.55 0.40
CA LYS A 165 -21.09 -2.74 -0.37
C LYS A 165 -21.12 -3.07 -1.86
N THR A 166 -21.02 -2.03 -2.67
CA THR A 166 -20.79 -2.16 -4.12
C THR A 166 -19.44 -2.82 -4.40
N ALA A 167 -19.32 -3.49 -5.55
CA ALA A 167 -18.06 -4.11 -6.00
C ALA A 167 -16.89 -3.12 -5.95
N TYR A 168 -17.10 -1.90 -6.46
CA TYR A 168 -16.12 -0.82 -6.39
C TYR A 168 -15.69 -0.47 -4.95
N SER A 169 -16.63 -0.44 -4.00
CA SER A 169 -16.32 -0.15 -2.60
C SER A 169 -15.52 -1.28 -1.94
N LEU A 170 -15.76 -2.53 -2.34
CA LEU A 170 -15.01 -3.70 -1.88
C LEU A 170 -13.58 -3.71 -2.42
N GLU A 171 -13.42 -3.47 -3.73
CA GLU A 171 -12.12 -3.36 -4.39
C GLU A 171 -11.29 -2.23 -3.80
N LYS A 172 -11.90 -1.03 -3.66
CA LYS A 172 -11.26 0.11 -3.00
C LYS A 172 -10.83 -0.22 -1.58
N TYR A 173 -11.68 -0.92 -0.81
CA TYR A 173 -11.33 -1.35 0.54
C TYR A 173 -10.14 -2.33 0.55
N LYS A 174 -10.13 -3.31 -0.35
CA LYS A 174 -9.03 -4.26 -0.51
C LYS A 174 -7.73 -3.53 -0.84
N LEU A 175 -7.71 -2.66 -1.86
CA LEU A 175 -6.55 -1.86 -2.26
C LEU A 175 -5.95 -1.06 -1.10
N LEU A 176 -6.79 -0.37 -0.32
CA LEU A 176 -6.34 0.40 0.83
C LEU A 176 -5.72 -0.49 1.93
N LYS A 177 -6.26 -1.69 2.15
CA LYS A 177 -5.74 -2.65 3.13
C LYS A 177 -4.46 -3.31 2.63
N THR A 178 -4.42 -3.72 1.37
CA THR A 178 -3.22 -4.18 0.65
C THR A 178 -2.09 -3.16 0.82
N ARG A 179 -2.33 -1.88 0.49
CA ARG A 179 -1.35 -0.79 0.65
C ARG A 179 -0.91 -0.57 2.11
N LYS A 180 -1.78 -0.84 3.10
CA LYS A 180 -1.51 -0.62 4.52
C LYS A 180 -0.79 -1.79 5.20
N TYR A 181 -1.08 -3.03 4.83
CA TYR A 181 -0.63 -4.22 5.56
C TYR A 181 0.45 -5.02 4.83
N ILE A 182 0.56 -4.89 3.50
CA ILE A 182 1.65 -5.52 2.75
C ILE A 182 2.96 -4.75 2.96
N ARG A 183 4.02 -5.50 3.29
CA ARG A 183 5.37 -4.96 3.53
C ARG A 183 6.23 -5.07 2.27
N ARG A 184 5.81 -4.40 1.20
CA ARG A 184 6.60 -4.27 -0.04
C ARG A 184 7.35 -2.94 -0.07
N PHE A 185 8.43 -2.83 -0.81
CA PHE A 185 9.07 -1.57 -1.16
C PHE A 185 9.75 -1.68 -2.51
N GLU A 186 9.88 -0.56 -3.21
CA GLU A 186 10.57 -0.46 -4.50
C GLU A 186 11.86 0.33 -4.32
N VAL A 187 12.93 -0.15 -4.96
CA VAL A 187 14.24 0.52 -4.94
C VAL A 187 14.36 1.41 -6.16
N LEU A 188 14.46 2.72 -5.95
CA LEU A 188 14.52 3.73 -7.01
C LEU A 188 15.90 4.39 -7.07
N PRO A 189 16.37 4.73 -8.27
CA PRO A 189 17.52 5.60 -8.41
C PRO A 189 17.13 7.00 -7.91
N LEU A 190 18.08 7.70 -7.29
CA LEU A 190 17.93 9.12 -6.99
C LEU A 190 18.19 9.91 -8.26
N ASP A 191 17.15 10.08 -9.07
CA ASP A 191 17.18 11.00 -10.20
C ASP A 191 16.46 12.31 -9.84
N THR A 192 16.88 13.38 -10.50
CA THR A 192 16.45 14.76 -10.28
C THR A 192 14.92 14.99 -10.34
N PRO A 193 14.10 14.33 -11.18
CA PRO A 193 12.66 14.62 -11.22
C PRO A 193 11.88 14.12 -9.98
N TYR A 194 12.35 13.06 -9.31
CA TYR A 194 11.62 12.48 -8.15
C TYR A 194 11.88 13.24 -6.84
N SER A 195 12.95 14.04 -6.77
CA SER A 195 13.28 14.84 -5.58
C SER A 195 12.35 16.03 -5.36
N LEU A 196 11.68 16.51 -6.41
CA LEU A 196 10.90 17.74 -6.39
C LEU A 196 9.43 17.53 -6.00
N THR A 197 8.85 16.34 -6.24
CA THR A 197 7.42 16.08 -6.04
C THR A 197 7.04 15.44 -4.71
N GLY A 198 7.99 14.91 -3.93
CA GLY A 198 7.70 14.15 -2.70
C GLY A 198 8.48 14.55 -1.44
N PHE A 199 9.46 15.45 -1.54
CA PHE A 199 10.34 15.79 -0.41
C PHE A 199 9.74 16.89 0.47
N SER A 200 8.75 16.53 1.31
CA SER A 200 8.28 17.42 2.38
C SER A 200 9.35 17.53 3.46
N ARG A 201 10.22 18.56 3.37
CA ARG A 201 11.05 18.99 4.50
C ARG A 201 10.11 19.40 5.63
N LYS A 202 9.92 18.55 6.63
CA LYS A 202 9.43 19.00 7.94
C LYS A 202 10.49 19.95 8.50
N ARG A 203 10.27 21.25 8.35
CA ARG A 203 10.98 22.29 9.09
C ARG A 203 10.59 22.13 10.55
N THR A 204 11.49 21.59 11.36
CA THR A 204 11.44 21.72 12.82
C THR A 204 11.94 23.12 13.17
N ALA A 205 11.10 23.89 13.84
CA ALA A 205 11.47 25.12 14.54
C ALA A 205 12.19 24.77 15.86
#